data_AF-A0A351X6W1-F1
#
_entry.id   AF-A0A351X6W1-F1
#
_cell.length_a   1.000
_cell.length_b   1.000
_cell.length_c   1.000
_cell.angle_alpha   90.00
_cell.angle_beta   90.00
_cell.angle_gamma   90.00
#
_symmetry.space_group_name_H-M   'P 1'
#
loop_
_entity.id
_entity.type
_entity.pdbx_description
1 polymer ?
#
loop_
_entity_poly.entity_id
_entity_poly.type
_entity_poly.pdbx_seq_one_letter_code
_entity_poly.pdbx_strand_id
1 'polypeptide(L)' 'MVSLNPARLLQLDSRKGSLEAGKDADLVLFNPDFTAWRTMIAGQWVH' A
#
# COMPACT_ATOMS: atom_id res chain seq x y z
N MET A 1 9.91 4.95 5.05
CA MET A 1 10.63 3.67 4.78
C MET A 1 9.72 2.42 4.83
N VAL A 2 8.39 2.55 4.94
CA VAL A 2 7.50 1.40 5.24
C VAL A 2 6.88 0.71 4.01
N SER A 3 6.94 1.32 2.83
CA SER A 3 6.31 0.78 1.61
C SER A 3 7.32 0.51 0.49
N LEU A 4 7.93 1.54 -0.08
CA LEU A 4 8.77 1.43 -1.28
C LEU A 4 10.10 0.71 -1.03
N ASN A 5 10.73 0.95 0.12
CA ASN A 5 12.01 0.34 0.45
C ASN A 5 11.93 -1.20 0.58
N PRO A 6 11.00 -1.78 1.37
CA PRO A 6 10.84 -3.23 1.39
C PRO A 6 10.36 -3.79 0.03
N ALA A 7 9.53 -3.06 -0.72
CA ALA A 7 9.14 -3.48 -2.06
C ALA A 7 10.34 -3.61 -3.01
N ARG A 8 11.28 -2.64 -3.01
CA ARG A 8 12.52 -2.72 -3.79
C ARG A 8 13.43 -3.86 -3.34
N LEU A 9 13.59 -4.05 -2.02
CA LEU A 9 14.38 -5.15 -1.47
C LEU A 9 13.88 -6.52 -1.93
N LEU A 10 12.55 -6.67 -2.05
CA LEU A 10 11.90 -7.89 -2.50
C LEU A 10 11.61 -7.92 -4.02
N GLN A 11 12.07 -6.93 -4.78
CA GLN A 11 11.82 -6.81 -6.23
C GLN A 11 10.33 -6.77 -6.61
N LEU A 12 9.50 -6.22 -5.72
CA LEU A 12 8.05 -6.02 -5.90
C LEU A 12 7.69 -4.58 -6.29
N ASP A 13 8.66 -3.69 -6.44
CA ASP A 13 8.44 -2.24 -6.64
C ASP A 13 7.81 -1.90 -8.00
N SER A 14 7.88 -2.79 -8.97
CA SER A 14 7.11 -2.70 -10.22
C SER A 14 5.59 -2.82 -10.00
N ARG A 15 5.17 -3.44 -8.90
CA ARG A 15 3.75 -3.69 -8.57
C ARG A 15 3.26 -3.05 -7.29
N LYS A 16 4.14 -2.77 -6.31
CA LYS A 16 3.77 -2.34 -4.95
C LYS A 16 4.72 -1.27 -4.40
N GLY A 17 4.34 -0.67 -3.28
CA GLY A 17 5.21 0.18 -2.47
C GLY A 17 5.13 1.68 -2.78
N SER A 18 4.47 2.08 -3.87
CA SER A 18 4.14 3.48 -4.18
C SER A 18 2.78 3.57 -4.87
N LEU A 19 2.21 4.78 -4.87
CA LEU A 19 0.94 5.09 -5.53
C LEU A 19 1.21 5.61 -6.93
N GLU A 20 1.13 4.74 -7.92
CA GLU A 20 1.36 5.03 -9.34
C GLU A 20 0.38 4.22 -10.20
N ALA A 21 0.06 4.72 -11.39
CA ALA A 21 -0.84 4.01 -12.31
C ALA A 21 -0.25 2.67 -12.74
N GLY A 22 -1.09 1.64 -12.83
CA GLY A 22 -0.69 0.28 -13.23
C GLY A 22 -0.14 -0.62 -12.11
N LYS A 23 0.01 -0.09 -10.89
CA LYS A 23 0.38 -0.88 -9.70
C LYS A 23 -0.85 -1.53 -9.05
N ASP A 24 -0.60 -2.53 -8.22
CA ASP A 24 -1.64 -3.19 -7.45
C ASP A 24 -2.28 -2.19 -6.48
N ALA A 25 -3.62 -2.19 -6.42
CA ALA A 25 -4.38 -1.32 -5.53
C ALA A 25 -4.40 -1.88 -4.09
N ASP A 26 -3.23 -1.85 -3.44
CA ASP A 26 -3.02 -2.20 -2.05
C ASP A 26 -2.69 -0.95 -1.24
N LEU A 27 -3.64 -0.50 -0.42
CA LEU A 27 -3.59 0.78 0.27
C LEU A 27 -3.99 0.61 1.73
N VAL A 28 -3.41 1.43 2.60
CA VAL A 28 -3.84 1.57 3.99
C VAL A 28 -4.09 3.05 4.25
N LEU A 29 -5.28 3.37 4.76
CA LEU A 29 -5.64 4.71 5.17
C LEU A 29 -5.58 4.81 6.69
N PHE A 30 -4.98 5.88 7.19
CA PHE A 30 -4.86 6.16 8.61
C PHE A 30 -5.57 7.46 8.95
N ASN A 31 -6.09 7.53 10.17
CA ASN A 31 -6.54 8.79 10.77
C ASN A 31 -5.34 9.65 11.20
N PRO A 32 -5.57 10.94 11.56
CA PRO A 32 -4.50 11.81 12.06
C PRO A 32 -3.77 11.29 13.30
N ASP A 33 -4.43 10.45 14.11
CA ASP A 33 -3.87 9.79 15.30
C ASP A 33 -3.15 8.47 14.99
N PHE A 34 -2.91 8.17 13.72
CA PHE A 34 -2.33 6.92 13.21
C PHE A 34 -3.14 5.65 13.48
N THR A 35 -4.39 5.75 13.91
CA THR A 35 -5.28 4.58 13.91
C THR A 35 -5.60 4.17 12.47
N ALA A 36 -5.62 2.86 12.21
CA ALA A 36 -5.97 2.34 10.89
C ALA A 36 -7.46 2.58 10.63
N TRP A 37 -7.78 3.27 9.53
CA TRP A 37 -9.16 3.56 9.14
C TRP A 37 -9.73 2.46 8.25
N ARG A 38 -9.03 2.16 7.13
CA ARG A 38 -9.44 1.15 6.15
C ARG A 38 -8.22 0.56 5.45
N THR A 39 -8.37 -0.66 4.95
CA THR A 39 -7.38 -1.31 4.09
C THR A 39 -8.02 -1.70 2.77
N MET A 40 -7.29 -1.54 1.68
CA MET A 40 -7.67 -2.06 0.37
C MET A 40 -6.68 -3.15 -0.01
N ILE A 41 -7.19 -4.30 -0.46
CA ILE A 41 -6.40 -5.41 -0.99
C ILE A 41 -6.90 -5.70 -2.40
N ALA A 42 -6.02 -5.60 -3.40
CA ALA A 42 -6.32 -5.82 -4.80
C ALA A 42 -7.58 -5.09 -5.29
N GLY A 43 -7.76 -3.83 -4.86
CA GLY A 43 -8.93 -3.01 -5.23
C GLY A 43 -10.19 -3.26 -4.40
N GLN A 44 -10.19 -4.22 -3.48
CA GLN A 44 -11.31 -4.52 -2.60
C GLN A 44 -11.08 -3.90 -1.23
N TRP A 45 -12.07 -3.15 -0.73
CA TRP A 45 -12.04 -2.68 0.65
C TRP A 45 -12.24 -3.85 1.61
N VAL A 46 -11.31 -3.99 2.53
CA VAL A 46 -11.36 -4.95 3.63
C VAL A 46 -11.25 -4.20 4.94
N HIS A 47 -11.92 -4.76 5.96
CA HIS A 47 -11.98 -4.24 7.32
C HIS A 47 -12.92 -3.06 7.56
#